data_AF-X1NC66-F1
#
_entry.id   AF-X1NC66-F1
#
_cell.length_a   1.000
_cell.length_b   1.000
_cell.length_c   1.000
_cell.angle_alpha   90.00
_cell.angle_beta   90.00
_cell.angle_gamma   90.00
#
_symmetry.space_group_name_H-M   'P 1'
#
loop_
_entity.id
_entity.type
_entity.pdbx_description
1 polymer ?
#
loop_
_entity_poly.entity_id
_entity_poly.type
_entity_poly.pdbx_seq_one_letter_code
_entity_poly.pdbx_strand_id
1 'polypeptide(L)'
;MHIKPRVLNLKNKRGIEEELEKIGVSREGKRILSQKANLYLIKLEGIPSEAANLLKQEMLSVSADAAIKKEVASFAVPKSDVLLMGTEAHYNKVIPKLRRQPFSLSHLSGELEQILKNIKRERFILSLGDKQLDLAKKVAIMGILNLTPDSFYDGGRYTQEKKALVRVEEIVSHGADLIDIGGESTRPGATKVSTEEELRRIIPIIGKIKELFEIP
;
A
#
# COMPACT_ATOMS: atom_id res chain seq x y z
N MET A 1 18.68 43.15 -10.13
CA MET A 1 17.93 42.09 -9.42
C MET A 1 18.65 40.77 -9.66
N HIS A 2 19.19 40.13 -8.63
CA HIS A 2 19.90 38.84 -8.78
C HIS A 2 18.93 37.71 -8.40
N ILE A 3 18.41 37.00 -9.40
CA ILE A 3 17.44 35.90 -9.24
C ILE A 3 18.21 34.58 -9.24
N LYS A 4 17.98 33.71 -8.25
CA LYS A 4 18.59 32.38 -8.12
C LYS A 4 17.54 31.28 -8.28
N PRO A 5 17.19 30.87 -9.51
CA PRO A 5 16.22 29.79 -9.73
C PRO A 5 16.81 28.44 -9.29
N ARG A 6 15.98 27.59 -8.68
CA ARG A 6 16.31 26.20 -8.34
C ARG A 6 15.06 25.33 -8.39
N VAL A 7 15.24 24.05 -8.73
CA VAL A 7 14.16 23.06 -8.70
C VAL A 7 14.04 22.52 -7.27
N LEU A 8 12.82 22.45 -6.75
CA LEU A 8 12.51 21.78 -5.49
C LEU A 8 11.78 20.47 -5.77
N ASN A 9 12.31 19.36 -5.26
CA ASN A 9 11.69 18.04 -5.39
C ASN A 9 10.97 17.66 -4.09
N LEU A 10 9.81 18.27 -3.86
CA LEU A 10 9.02 18.09 -2.63
C LEU A 10 8.06 16.92 -2.84
N LYS A 11 8.35 15.77 -2.22
CA LYS A 11 7.62 14.51 -2.48
C LYS A 11 6.28 14.38 -1.75
N ASN A 12 6.05 15.19 -0.71
CA ASN A 12 4.87 15.07 0.12
C ASN A 12 4.27 16.44 0.45
N LYS A 13 3.00 16.41 0.86
CA LYS A 13 2.23 17.61 1.20
C LYS A 13 2.91 18.45 2.27
N ARG A 14 3.51 17.82 3.29
CA ARG A 14 4.22 18.49 4.38
C ARG A 14 5.38 19.35 3.87
N GLY A 15 6.25 18.80 3.03
CA GLY A 15 7.38 19.55 2.47
C GLY A 15 6.94 20.75 1.62
N ILE A 16 5.81 20.61 0.91
CA ILE A 16 5.20 21.72 0.17
C ILE A 16 4.68 22.80 1.14
N GLU A 17 3.93 22.42 2.17
CA GLU A 17 3.39 23.36 3.15
C GLU A 17 4.49 24.08 3.93
N GLU A 18 5.58 23.39 4.29
CA GLU A 18 6.76 23.97 4.93
C GLU A 18 7.45 25.01 4.03
N GLU A 19 7.57 24.76 2.72
CA GLU A 19 8.17 25.74 1.80
C GLU A 19 7.25 26.95 1.58
N LEU A 20 5.94 26.73 1.44
CA LEU A 20 4.95 27.82 1.34
C LEU A 20 4.93 28.67 2.62
N GLU A 21 5.16 28.07 3.78
CA GLU A 21 5.29 28.78 5.05
C GLU A 21 6.52 29.67 5.11
N LYS A 22 7.68 29.20 4.63
CA LYS A 22 8.89 30.04 4.53
C LYS A 22 8.70 31.25 3.62
N ILE A 23 7.83 31.14 2.60
CA ILE A 23 7.47 32.26 1.72
C ILE A 23 6.50 33.23 2.40
N GLY A 24 5.83 32.84 3.49
CA GLY A 24 4.84 33.65 4.20
C GLY A 24 3.42 33.53 3.63
N VAL A 25 3.11 32.43 2.93
CA VAL A 25 1.77 32.19 2.39
C VAL A 25 0.76 31.96 3.53
N SER A 26 -0.43 32.56 3.41
CA SER A 26 -1.51 32.40 4.38
C SER A 26 -1.92 30.94 4.58
N ARG A 27 -2.51 30.61 5.73
CA ARG A 27 -2.99 29.24 6.02
C ARG A 27 -3.95 28.71 4.95
N GLU A 28 -4.85 29.56 4.45
CA GLU A 28 -5.77 29.19 3.37
C GLU A 28 -5.03 28.98 2.04
N GLY A 29 -4.09 29.86 1.71
CA GLY A 29 -3.24 29.74 0.53
C GLY A 29 -2.44 28.44 0.56
N LYS A 30 -1.84 28.07 1.71
CA LYS A 30 -1.13 26.81 1.90
C LYS A 30 -2.01 25.61 1.54
N ARG A 31 -3.24 25.56 2.09
CA ARG A 31 -4.21 24.48 1.83
C ARG A 31 -4.60 24.35 0.36
N ILE A 32 -4.73 25.45 -0.36
CA ILE A 32 -5.12 25.45 -1.78
C ILE A 32 -3.94 25.08 -2.68
N LEU A 33 -2.78 25.71 -2.44
CA LEU A 33 -1.58 25.52 -3.27
C LEU A 33 -0.97 24.13 -3.08
N SER A 34 -1.03 23.57 -1.86
CA SER A 34 -0.53 22.22 -1.59
C SER A 34 -1.21 21.15 -2.46
N GLN A 35 -2.50 21.33 -2.77
CA GLN A 35 -3.27 20.40 -3.61
C GLN A 35 -2.91 20.48 -5.10
N LYS A 36 -2.19 21.53 -5.51
CA LYS A 36 -1.76 21.77 -6.90
C LYS A 36 -0.30 21.41 -7.15
N ALA A 37 0.46 21.10 -6.10
CA ALA A 37 1.90 21.00 -6.18
C ALA A 37 2.41 19.63 -6.67
N ASN A 38 1.65 18.55 -6.44
CA ASN A 38 2.02 17.20 -6.86
C ASN A 38 1.16 16.73 -8.03
N LEU A 39 1.82 16.18 -9.05
CA LEU A 39 1.19 15.42 -10.13
C LEU A 39 1.03 13.97 -9.69
N TYR A 40 -0.18 13.44 -9.79
CA TYR A 40 -0.48 12.03 -9.60
C TYR A 40 -0.83 11.41 -10.95
N LEU A 41 -0.28 10.20 -11.17
CA LEU A 41 -0.54 9.39 -12.35
C LEU A 41 -1.31 8.15 -11.91
N ILE A 42 -2.53 7.98 -12.42
CA ILE A 42 -3.40 6.85 -12.07
C ILE A 42 -3.70 6.07 -13.35
N LYS A 43 -3.18 4.83 -13.41
CA LYS A 43 -3.45 3.91 -14.52
C LYS A 43 -4.72 3.13 -14.25
N LEU A 44 -5.59 3.08 -15.25
CA LEU A 44 -6.80 2.27 -15.30
C LEU A 44 -6.64 1.27 -16.45
N GLU A 45 -6.94 0.00 -16.19
CA GLU A 45 -6.73 -1.07 -17.18
C GLU A 45 -8.05 -1.56 -17.76
N GLY A 46 -8.06 -1.84 -19.07
CA GLY A 46 -9.19 -2.48 -19.74
C GLY A 46 -10.51 -1.69 -19.72
N ILE A 47 -10.43 -0.35 -19.80
CA ILE A 47 -11.59 0.54 -19.77
C ILE A 47 -12.32 0.53 -21.12
N PRO A 48 -13.67 0.41 -21.16
CA PRO A 48 -14.44 0.55 -22.39
C PRO A 48 -14.16 1.86 -23.12
N SER A 49 -14.12 1.86 -24.45
CA SER A 49 -13.72 3.04 -25.23
C SER A 49 -14.62 4.26 -25.00
N GLU A 50 -15.92 4.05 -24.80
CA GLU A 50 -16.88 5.10 -24.43
C GLU A 50 -16.50 5.75 -23.10
N ALA A 51 -16.18 4.93 -22.10
CA ALA A 51 -15.75 5.40 -20.78
C ALA A 51 -14.37 6.08 -20.84
N ALA A 52 -13.43 5.58 -21.64
CA ALA A 52 -12.12 6.18 -21.83
C ALA A 52 -12.21 7.57 -22.50
N ASN A 53 -13.07 7.72 -23.52
CA ASN A 53 -13.35 9.02 -24.13
C ASN A 53 -13.98 9.99 -23.12
N LEU A 54 -14.93 9.51 -22.30
CA LEU A 54 -15.55 10.33 -21.27
C LEU A 54 -14.53 10.79 -20.22
N LEU A 55 -13.69 9.87 -19.74
CA LEU A 55 -12.61 10.19 -18.79
C LEU A 55 -11.66 11.25 -19.35
N LYS A 56 -11.26 11.13 -20.63
CA LYS A 56 -10.45 12.15 -21.31
C LYS A 56 -11.14 13.51 -21.30
N GLN A 57 -12.42 13.56 -21.65
CA GLN A 57 -13.20 14.82 -21.67
C GLN A 57 -13.30 15.44 -20.27
N GLU A 58 -13.60 14.63 -19.24
CA GLU A 58 -13.72 15.11 -17.87
C GLU A 58 -12.41 15.64 -17.31
N MET A 59 -11.28 14.97 -17.60
CA MET A 59 -9.95 15.45 -17.22
C MET A 59 -9.60 16.77 -17.92
N LEU A 60 -9.83 16.88 -19.23
CA LEU A 60 -9.61 18.12 -19.98
C LEU A 60 -10.47 19.28 -19.45
N SER A 61 -11.70 18.99 -19.01
CA SER A 61 -12.63 20.00 -18.46
C SER A 61 -12.14 20.70 -17.20
N VAL A 62 -11.11 20.14 -16.53
CA VAL A 62 -10.50 20.72 -15.31
C VAL A 62 -9.05 21.13 -15.54
N SER A 63 -8.62 21.26 -16.80
CA SER A 63 -7.23 21.55 -17.21
C SER A 63 -6.23 20.48 -16.75
N ALA A 64 -6.68 19.24 -16.62
CA ALA A 64 -5.85 18.06 -16.43
C ALA A 64 -5.76 17.26 -17.73
N ASP A 65 -5.18 16.07 -17.69
CA ASP A 65 -5.06 15.24 -18.89
C ASP A 65 -5.33 13.76 -18.61
N ALA A 66 -5.62 13.00 -19.67
CA ALA A 66 -5.63 11.56 -19.67
C ALA A 66 -4.96 11.04 -20.96
N ALA A 67 -4.02 10.12 -20.86
CA ALA A 67 -3.53 9.42 -22.05
C ALA A 67 -4.49 8.26 -22.37
N ILE A 68 -4.92 8.19 -23.62
CA ILE A 68 -5.74 7.11 -24.17
C ILE A 68 -5.14 6.65 -25.49
N LYS A 69 -5.39 5.39 -25.86
CA LYS A 69 -4.97 4.85 -27.16
C LYS A 69 -5.68 5.60 -28.31
N LYS A 70 -4.97 5.87 -29.41
CA LYS A 70 -5.49 6.68 -30.55
C LYS A 70 -6.80 6.13 -31.11
N GLU A 71 -6.90 4.81 -31.23
CA GLU A 71 -8.04 4.09 -31.80
C GLU A 71 -9.32 4.18 -30.93
N VAL A 72 -9.21 4.66 -29.69
CA VAL A 72 -10.37 4.93 -28.81
C VAL A 72 -11.22 6.08 -29.37
N ALA A 73 -10.59 7.10 -29.96
CA ALA A 73 -11.31 8.26 -30.52
C ALA A 73 -12.21 7.87 -31.72
N SER A 74 -11.80 6.84 -32.48
CA SER A 74 -12.56 6.29 -33.60
C SER A 74 -13.43 5.08 -33.22
N PHE A 75 -13.49 4.72 -31.93
CA PHE A 75 -14.16 3.51 -31.43
C PHE A 75 -13.72 2.22 -32.13
N ALA A 76 -12.49 2.17 -32.67
CA ALA A 76 -11.97 1.03 -33.42
C ALA A 76 -11.46 -0.10 -32.52
N VAL A 77 -11.37 0.15 -31.21
CA VAL A 77 -11.07 -0.84 -30.18
C VAL A 77 -12.18 -0.84 -29.13
N PRO A 78 -12.57 -1.99 -28.57
CA PRO A 78 -13.65 -2.03 -27.56
C PRO A 78 -13.18 -1.56 -26.17
N LYS A 79 -11.88 -1.73 -25.86
CA LYS A 79 -11.28 -1.38 -24.57
C LYS A 79 -9.87 -0.82 -24.75
N SER A 80 -9.43 -0.01 -23.80
CA SER A 80 -8.07 0.53 -23.69
C SER A 80 -7.70 0.82 -22.25
N ASP A 81 -6.41 0.77 -21.94
CA ASP A 81 -5.89 1.40 -20.73
C ASP A 81 -6.04 2.93 -20.82
N VAL A 82 -6.16 3.58 -19.68
CA VAL A 82 -6.22 5.04 -19.52
C VAL A 82 -5.22 5.47 -18.45
N LEU A 83 -4.35 6.43 -18.74
CA LEU A 83 -3.48 7.05 -17.75
C LEU A 83 -4.00 8.44 -17.39
N LEU A 84 -4.67 8.57 -16.25
CA LEU A 84 -5.11 9.87 -15.73
C LEU A 84 -3.90 10.64 -15.19
N MET A 85 -3.80 11.93 -15.54
CA MET A 85 -2.70 12.81 -15.16
C MET A 85 -3.26 14.09 -14.55
N GLY A 86 -3.11 14.27 -13.25
CA GLY A 86 -3.67 15.45 -12.59
C GLY A 86 -3.11 15.70 -11.20
N THR A 87 -3.39 16.89 -10.67
CA THR A 87 -3.12 17.21 -9.27
C THR A 87 -4.29 16.80 -8.40
N GLU A 88 -4.12 16.80 -7.08
CA GLU A 88 -5.24 16.60 -6.15
C GLU A 88 -6.39 17.58 -6.43
N ALA A 89 -6.07 18.84 -6.76
CA ALA A 89 -7.06 19.85 -7.12
C ALA A 89 -7.86 19.50 -8.39
N HIS A 90 -7.25 18.78 -9.34
CA HIS A 90 -7.95 18.29 -10.53
C HIS A 90 -8.90 17.14 -10.18
N TYR A 91 -8.42 16.13 -9.45
CA TYR A 91 -9.27 14.98 -9.09
C TYR A 91 -10.44 15.37 -8.19
N ASN A 92 -10.25 16.28 -7.24
CA ASN A 92 -11.33 16.81 -6.39
C ASN A 92 -12.46 17.45 -7.22
N LYS A 93 -12.17 17.95 -8.43
CA LYS A 93 -13.18 18.50 -9.35
C LYS A 93 -13.78 17.44 -10.29
N VAL A 94 -13.02 16.42 -10.68
CA VAL A 94 -13.45 15.37 -11.62
C VAL A 94 -14.30 14.31 -10.96
N ILE A 95 -13.94 13.86 -9.75
CA ILE A 95 -14.62 12.79 -9.03
C ILE A 95 -16.14 13.05 -8.87
N PRO A 96 -16.60 14.24 -8.45
CA PRO A 96 -18.04 14.53 -8.38
C PRO A 96 -18.75 14.43 -9.74
N LYS A 97 -18.05 14.71 -10.84
CA LYS A 97 -18.60 14.57 -12.19
C LYS A 97 -18.74 13.10 -12.56
N LEU A 98 -17.71 12.28 -12.34
CA LEU A 98 -17.73 10.84 -12.62
C LEU A 98 -18.83 10.08 -11.89
N ARG A 99 -19.20 10.50 -10.66
CA ARG A 99 -20.34 9.92 -9.91
C ARG A 99 -21.65 9.91 -10.68
N ARG A 100 -21.84 10.87 -11.59
CA ARG A 100 -23.08 11.05 -12.36
C ARG A 100 -23.00 10.45 -13.77
N GLN A 101 -21.87 9.85 -14.12
CA GLN A 101 -21.59 9.35 -15.46
C GLN A 101 -21.90 7.85 -15.60
N PRO A 102 -22.26 7.37 -16.81
CA PRO A 102 -22.53 5.96 -17.09
C PRO A 102 -21.25 5.09 -17.06
N PHE A 103 -21.37 3.84 -17.49
CA PHE A 103 -20.24 2.89 -17.67
C PHE A 103 -19.45 2.58 -16.39
N SER A 104 -20.14 2.48 -15.25
CA SER A 104 -19.54 2.21 -13.93
C SER A 104 -18.54 3.28 -13.46
N LEU A 105 -18.52 4.46 -14.08
CA LEU A 105 -17.65 5.56 -13.64
C LEU A 105 -18.01 6.08 -12.24
N SER A 106 -19.24 5.82 -11.78
CA SER A 106 -19.61 6.03 -10.38
C SER A 106 -18.82 5.14 -9.41
N HIS A 107 -18.60 3.86 -9.74
CA HIS A 107 -17.72 2.99 -8.96
C HIS A 107 -16.28 3.49 -8.97
N LEU A 108 -15.76 3.81 -10.16
CA LEU A 108 -14.42 4.35 -10.32
C LEU A 108 -14.21 5.63 -9.50
N SER A 109 -15.24 6.48 -9.37
CA SER A 109 -15.14 7.68 -8.55
C SER A 109 -14.82 7.36 -7.08
N GLY A 110 -15.43 6.31 -6.52
CA GLY A 110 -15.15 5.85 -5.15
C GLY A 110 -13.74 5.26 -5.03
N GLU A 111 -13.30 4.50 -6.04
CA GLU A 111 -11.93 3.97 -6.09
C GLU A 111 -10.89 5.10 -6.15
N LEU A 112 -11.10 6.12 -6.98
CA LEU A 112 -10.22 7.28 -7.08
C LEU A 112 -10.15 8.07 -5.76
N GLU A 113 -11.28 8.26 -5.07
CA GLU A 113 -11.28 8.87 -3.73
C GLU A 113 -10.46 8.06 -2.74
N GLN A 114 -10.62 6.74 -2.74
CA GLN A 114 -9.87 5.86 -1.84
C GLN A 114 -8.38 5.85 -2.17
N ILE A 115 -7.99 5.84 -3.45
CA ILE A 115 -6.60 5.96 -3.90
C ILE A 115 -5.99 7.27 -3.39
N LEU A 116 -6.66 8.41 -3.60
CA LEU A 116 -6.16 9.71 -3.15
C LEU A 116 -6.07 9.80 -1.63
N LYS A 117 -7.00 9.18 -0.89
CA LYS A 117 -6.94 9.07 0.56
C LYS A 117 -5.73 8.23 1.01
N ASN A 118 -5.48 7.10 0.34
CA ASN A 118 -4.38 6.19 0.65
C ASN A 118 -3.01 6.83 0.38
N ILE A 119 -2.85 7.55 -0.74
CA ILE A 119 -1.59 8.24 -1.07
C ILE A 119 -1.25 9.34 -0.06
N LYS A 120 -2.25 9.96 0.56
CA LYS A 120 -2.07 10.99 1.59
C LYS A 120 -1.88 10.42 2.99
N ARG A 121 -1.91 9.09 3.14
CA ARG A 121 -1.91 8.45 4.45
C ARG A 121 -0.52 8.58 5.07
N GLU A 122 -0.43 9.35 6.15
CA GLU A 122 0.83 9.54 6.91
C GLU A 122 1.11 8.42 7.91
N ARG A 123 0.10 7.60 8.24
CA ARG A 123 0.21 6.49 9.19
C ARG A 123 -0.27 5.20 8.57
N PHE A 124 0.59 4.21 8.47
CA PHE A 124 0.23 2.90 7.95
C PHE A 124 0.17 1.93 9.12
N ILE A 125 -1.02 1.79 9.71
CA ILE A 125 -1.24 0.90 10.86
C ILE A 125 -1.63 -0.48 10.34
N LEU A 126 -0.81 -1.48 10.62
CA LEU A 126 -1.12 -2.89 10.46
C LEU A 126 -1.68 -3.41 11.78
N SER A 127 -2.94 -3.86 11.79
CA SER A 127 -3.59 -4.45 12.95
C SER A 127 -3.38 -5.98 12.94
N LEU A 128 -2.75 -6.52 13.98
CA LEU A 128 -2.45 -7.94 14.16
C LEU A 128 -3.11 -8.43 15.45
N GLY A 129 -4.41 -8.73 15.36
CA GLY A 129 -5.23 -9.00 16.54
C GLY A 129 -5.39 -7.75 17.42
N ASP A 130 -4.94 -7.85 18.67
CA ASP A 130 -4.92 -6.78 19.66
C ASP A 130 -3.68 -5.86 19.55
N LYS A 131 -2.70 -6.23 18.74
CA LYS A 131 -1.46 -5.47 18.53
C LYS A 131 -1.55 -4.60 17.26
N GLN A 132 -0.83 -3.49 17.25
CA GLN A 132 -0.76 -2.56 16.12
C GLN A 132 0.68 -2.17 15.81
N LEU A 133 1.05 -2.23 14.53
CA LEU A 133 2.35 -1.80 14.03
C LEU A 133 2.19 -0.61 13.08
N ASP A 134 2.84 0.52 13.41
CA ASP A 134 2.86 1.71 12.55
C ASP A 134 4.03 1.64 11.57
N LEU A 135 3.78 1.09 10.39
CA LEU A 135 4.77 0.93 9.31
C LEU A 135 5.19 2.27 8.69
N ALA A 136 4.54 3.39 9.04
CA ALA A 136 4.99 4.70 8.59
C ALA A 136 6.15 5.26 9.44
N LYS A 137 6.35 4.75 10.68
CA LYS A 137 7.41 5.23 11.58
C LYS A 137 8.73 4.53 11.38
N LYS A 138 8.71 3.26 10.99
CA LYS A 138 9.91 2.46 10.74
C LYS A 138 9.61 1.31 9.78
N VAL A 139 10.68 0.82 9.15
CA VAL A 139 10.65 -0.48 8.48
C VAL A 139 10.47 -1.54 9.56
N ALA A 140 9.33 -2.25 9.53
CA ALA A 140 9.10 -3.35 10.46
C ALA A 140 9.90 -4.58 10.05
N ILE A 141 10.53 -5.24 11.02
CA ILE A 141 11.30 -6.46 10.79
C ILE A 141 10.47 -7.68 11.18
N MET A 142 10.22 -8.57 10.23
CA MET A 142 9.54 -9.85 10.48
C MET A 142 10.58 -10.94 10.68
N GLY A 143 10.58 -11.55 11.87
CA GLY A 143 11.40 -12.73 12.16
C GLY A 143 10.73 -13.99 11.64
N ILE A 144 11.50 -14.90 11.03
CA ILE A 144 10.96 -16.14 10.47
C ILE A 144 11.26 -17.31 11.42
N LEU A 145 10.23 -18.03 11.83
CA LEU A 145 10.29 -19.26 12.61
C LEU A 145 9.71 -20.42 11.80
N ASN A 146 10.58 -21.25 11.23
CA ASN A 146 10.18 -22.47 10.53
C ASN A 146 10.15 -23.67 11.49
N LEU A 147 9.05 -24.41 11.52
CA LEU A 147 8.82 -25.58 12.37
C LEU A 147 8.76 -26.86 11.51
N THR A 148 9.81 -27.15 10.75
CA THR A 148 9.88 -28.33 9.87
C THR A 148 10.76 -29.46 10.44
N PRO A 149 10.46 -30.74 10.15
CA PRO A 149 11.23 -31.87 10.68
C PRO A 149 12.71 -31.85 10.23
N ASP A 150 12.95 -31.40 9.01
CA ASP A 150 14.27 -31.41 8.36
C ASP A 150 15.22 -30.32 8.89
N SER A 151 14.70 -29.40 9.71
CA SER A 151 15.52 -28.41 10.41
C SER A 151 15.82 -28.80 11.87
N PHE A 152 15.23 -29.90 12.37
CA PHE A 152 15.28 -30.26 13.79
C PHE A 152 15.22 -31.78 14.02
N TYR A 153 16.20 -32.51 13.47
CA TYR A 153 16.40 -33.93 13.76
C TYR A 153 17.23 -34.08 15.05
N ASP A 154 16.57 -34.08 16.22
CA ASP A 154 17.04 -34.77 17.44
C ASP A 154 15.99 -34.64 18.57
N GLY A 155 15.20 -35.70 18.77
CA GLY A 155 14.79 -36.15 20.09
C GLY A 155 13.59 -35.49 20.81
N GLY A 156 12.42 -35.35 20.17
CA GLY A 156 11.12 -35.27 20.88
C GLY A 156 10.35 -33.93 20.83
N ARG A 157 9.03 -33.98 21.06
CA ARG A 157 8.11 -32.81 21.06
C ARG A 157 8.56 -31.69 22.01
N TYR A 158 8.96 -32.04 23.23
CA TYR A 158 9.43 -31.06 24.23
C TYR A 158 10.74 -30.39 23.82
N THR A 159 11.59 -31.10 23.08
CA THR A 159 12.86 -30.57 22.57
C THR A 159 12.60 -29.58 21.43
N GLN A 160 11.63 -29.87 20.55
CA GLN A 160 11.21 -28.95 19.49
C GLN A 160 10.54 -27.69 20.04
N GLU A 161 9.66 -27.83 21.04
CA GLU A 161 9.03 -26.68 21.69
C GLU A 161 10.06 -25.76 22.35
N LYS A 162 10.94 -26.30 23.20
CA LYS A 162 12.00 -25.50 23.85
C LYS A 162 12.89 -24.80 22.84
N LYS A 163 13.30 -25.50 21.78
CA LYS A 163 14.12 -24.90 20.71
C LYS A 163 13.38 -23.78 19.97
N ALA A 164 12.09 -23.96 19.69
CA ALA A 164 11.27 -22.92 19.08
C ALA A 164 11.18 -21.67 19.97
N LEU A 165 10.99 -21.85 21.28
CA LEU A 165 10.92 -20.73 22.24
C LEU A 165 12.26 -20.00 22.39
N VAL A 166 13.38 -20.72 22.46
CA VAL A 166 14.73 -20.11 22.43
C VAL A 166 14.94 -19.33 21.15
N ARG A 167 14.50 -19.87 20.00
CA ARG A 167 14.62 -19.17 18.72
C ARG A 167 13.77 -17.90 18.67
N VAL A 168 12.57 -17.92 19.27
CA VAL A 168 11.71 -16.74 19.40
C VAL A 168 12.39 -15.69 20.27
N GLU A 169 13.00 -16.08 21.39
CA GLU A 169 13.76 -15.18 22.26
C GLU A 169 14.93 -14.52 21.51
N GLU A 170 15.68 -15.27 20.70
CA GLU A 170 16.72 -14.73 19.81
C GLU A 170 16.14 -13.73 18.79
N ILE A 171 15.02 -14.07 18.16
CA ILE A 171 14.38 -13.19 17.16
C ILE A 171 13.93 -11.88 17.80
N VAL A 172 13.31 -11.94 18.98
CA VAL A 172 12.86 -10.77 19.74
C VAL A 172 14.05 -9.93 20.22
N SER A 173 15.10 -10.56 20.76
CA SER A 173 16.29 -9.85 21.25
C SER A 173 17.08 -9.16 20.13
N HIS A 174 17.02 -9.68 18.89
CA HIS A 174 17.55 -9.02 17.71
C HIS A 174 16.67 -7.88 17.15
N GLY A 175 15.52 -7.60 17.78
CA GLY A 175 14.68 -6.44 17.45
C GLY A 175 13.63 -6.69 16.38
N ALA A 176 13.16 -7.93 16.21
CA ALA A 176 12.00 -8.20 15.38
C ALA A 176 10.73 -7.50 15.91
N ASP A 177 9.88 -7.08 14.99
CA ASP A 177 8.60 -6.40 15.24
C ASP A 177 7.39 -7.33 15.17
N LEU A 178 7.54 -8.47 14.51
CA LEU A 178 6.57 -9.54 14.40
C LEU A 178 7.26 -10.86 14.05
N ILE A 179 6.58 -11.98 14.22
CA ILE A 179 7.08 -13.30 13.86
C ILE A 179 6.16 -13.97 12.85
N ASP A 180 6.75 -14.52 11.79
CA ASP A 180 6.09 -15.42 10.85
C ASP A 180 6.42 -16.87 11.19
N ILE A 181 5.38 -17.68 11.39
CA ILE A 181 5.49 -19.07 11.87
C ILE A 181 4.99 -20.01 10.79
N GLY A 182 5.89 -20.79 10.19
CA GLY A 182 5.57 -21.75 9.14
C GLY A 182 5.76 -23.21 9.59
N GLY A 183 4.74 -24.05 9.44
CA GLY A 183 4.83 -25.49 9.73
C GLY A 183 5.11 -26.38 8.52
N GLU A 184 4.97 -25.82 7.32
CA GLU A 184 5.26 -26.46 6.03
C GLU A 184 6.45 -25.79 5.31
N SER A 185 7.32 -26.61 4.70
CA SER A 185 8.41 -26.10 3.86
C SER A 185 7.92 -25.78 2.46
N THR A 186 8.15 -24.56 1.99
CA THR A 186 7.86 -24.13 0.61
C THR A 186 9.08 -24.26 -0.32
N ARG A 187 10.16 -24.91 0.13
CA ARG A 187 11.38 -25.10 -0.67
C ARG A 187 11.14 -26.06 -1.85
N PRO A 188 11.83 -25.90 -2.99
CA PRO A 188 11.74 -26.84 -4.11
C PRO A 188 12.03 -28.27 -3.67
N GLY A 189 11.16 -29.21 -4.02
CA GLY A 189 11.30 -30.63 -3.66
C GLY A 189 10.83 -31.02 -2.25
N ALA A 190 10.26 -30.08 -1.48
CA ALA A 190 9.66 -30.41 -0.18
C ALA A 190 8.42 -31.29 -0.33
N THR A 191 8.29 -32.29 0.54
CA THR A 191 7.08 -33.10 0.65
C THR A 191 5.99 -32.27 1.29
N LYS A 192 4.83 -32.18 0.63
CA LYS A 192 3.65 -31.52 1.21
C LYS A 192 3.25 -32.19 2.51
N VAL A 193 2.87 -31.38 3.48
CA VAL A 193 2.39 -31.85 4.79
C VAL A 193 0.86 -31.80 4.79
N SER A 194 0.20 -32.74 5.47
CA SER A 194 -1.27 -32.64 5.61
C SER A 194 -1.63 -31.48 6.54
N THR A 195 -2.79 -30.87 6.34
CA THR A 195 -3.29 -29.79 7.20
C THR A 195 -3.29 -30.19 8.68
N GLU A 196 -3.71 -31.41 9.00
CA GLU A 196 -3.74 -31.92 10.38
C GLU A 196 -2.34 -31.99 10.98
N GLU A 197 -1.35 -32.39 10.19
CA GLU A 197 0.02 -32.47 10.64
C GLU A 197 0.66 -31.09 10.82
N GLU A 198 0.38 -30.13 9.94
CA GLU A 198 0.82 -28.75 10.10
C GLU A 198 0.21 -28.12 11.37
N LEU A 199 -1.11 -28.26 11.57
CA LEU A 199 -1.80 -27.74 12.75
C LEU A 199 -1.24 -28.34 14.05
N ARG A 200 -0.95 -29.65 14.06
CA ARG A 200 -0.32 -30.34 15.21
C ARG A 200 1.06 -29.76 15.56
N ARG A 201 1.78 -29.20 14.58
CA ARG A 201 3.09 -28.56 14.80
C ARG A 201 2.96 -27.13 15.29
N ILE A 202 2.11 -26.32 14.64
CA ILE A 202 2.10 -24.87 14.87
C ILE A 202 1.28 -24.45 16.10
N ILE A 203 0.11 -25.08 16.35
CA ILE A 203 -0.84 -24.59 17.37
C ILE A 203 -0.24 -24.56 18.78
N PRO A 204 0.42 -25.63 19.28
CA PRO A 204 0.99 -25.62 20.63
C PRO A 204 2.05 -24.53 20.80
N ILE A 205 2.88 -24.34 19.77
CA ILE A 205 3.96 -23.34 19.77
C ILE A 205 3.40 -21.93 19.76
N ILE A 206 2.39 -21.63 18.91
CA ILE A 206 1.71 -20.33 18.90
C ILE A 206 1.10 -20.03 20.28
N GLY A 207 0.46 -21.03 20.91
CA GLY A 207 -0.08 -20.88 22.26
C GLY A 207 0.99 -20.47 23.27
N LYS A 208 2.14 -21.15 23.27
CA LYS A 208 3.25 -20.81 24.16
C LYS A 208 3.92 -19.48 23.86
N ILE A 209 4.05 -19.10 22.59
CA ILE A 209 4.59 -17.80 22.20
C ILE A 209 3.68 -16.69 22.72
N LYS A 210 2.36 -16.82 22.54
CA LYS A 210 1.38 -15.85 23.06
C LYS A 210 1.38 -15.72 24.58
N GLU A 211 1.67 -16.79 25.31
CA GLU A 211 1.78 -16.76 26.78
C GLU A 211 3.06 -16.06 27.26
N LEU A 212 4.16 -16.15 26.51
CA LEU A 212 5.50 -15.78 26.98
C LEU A 212 6.06 -14.50 26.35
N PHE A 213 5.56 -14.09 25.19
CA PHE A 213 6.10 -12.96 24.43
C PHE A 213 5.01 -11.97 24.01
N GLU A 214 5.36 -10.68 24.03
CA GLU A 214 4.48 -9.58 23.59
C GLU A 214 4.60 -9.26 22.10
N ILE A 215 5.29 -10.10 21.33
CA ILE A 215 5.48 -9.88 19.90
C ILE A 215 4.24 -10.34 19.09
N PRO A 216 3.79 -9.58 18.07
CA PRO A 216 2.76 -10.01 17.14
C PRO A 216 3.12 -11.25 16.32
#